data_AF-A0A7X2SXM0-F1
#
_entry.id   AF-A0A7X2SXM0-F1
#
_cell.length_a   1.000
_cell.length_b   1.000
_cell.length_c   1.000
_cell.angle_alpha   90.00
_cell.angle_beta   90.00
_cell.angle_gamma   90.00
#
_symmetry.space_group_name_H-M   'P 1'
#
loop_
_entity.id
_entity.type
_entity.pdbx_description
1 polymer ?
#
loop_
_entity_poly.entity_id
_entity_poly.type
_entity_poly.pdbx_seq_one_letter_code
_entity_poly.pdbx_strand_id
1 'polypeptide(L)' 'CTPPFHQQHAVTDHLAWQMFRDAKRCLQYGGELRIVGNRHLDYHHKLKKLFGNCTLIASNQKFVVLRAVKMR' A
#
# COMPACT_ATOMS: atom_id res chain seq x y z
N CYS A 1 -6.98 -3.66 0.09
CA CYS A 1 -6.58 -4.76 1.00
C CYS A 1 -6.10 -4.15 2.31
N THR A 2 -6.52 -4.68 3.45
CA THR A 2 -6.06 -4.25 4.78
C THR A 2 -4.98 -5.24 5.25
N PRO A 3 -3.67 -4.92 5.10
CA PRO A 3 -2.61 -5.81 5.57
C PRO A 3 -2.78 -6.06 7.08
N PRO A 4 -2.60 -7.32 7.54
CA PRO A 4 -2.80 -7.66 8.96
C PRO A 4 -1.76 -6.95 9.83
N PHE A 5 -2.23 -6.21 10.84
CA PHE A 5 -1.40 -5.52 11.82
C PHE A 5 -1.48 -6.25 13.17
N HIS A 6 -0.47 -7.05 13.52
CA HIS A 6 -0.22 -7.49 14.90
C HIS A 6 1.25 -7.23 15.28
N GLN A 7 1.48 -7.07 16.59
CA GLN A 7 2.57 -6.37 17.30
C GLN A 7 4.03 -6.85 17.07
N GLN A 8 4.50 -6.96 15.83
CA GLN A 8 5.93 -7.15 15.52
C GLN A 8 6.33 -6.25 14.33
N HIS A 9 6.82 -5.05 14.64
CA HIS A 9 7.08 -3.96 13.68
C HIS A 9 7.93 -4.32 12.45
N ALA A 10 8.77 -5.37 12.51
CA ALA A 10 9.63 -5.76 11.39
C ALA A 10 8.99 -6.79 10.43
N VAL A 11 8.07 -7.62 10.92
CA VAL A 11 7.43 -8.70 10.12
C VAL A 11 6.35 -8.12 9.19
N THR A 12 5.73 -7.00 9.59
CA THR A 12 4.64 -6.36 8.85
C THR A 12 5.10 -5.68 7.57
N ASP A 13 6.34 -5.19 7.52
CA ASP A 13 6.85 -4.38 6.42
C ASP A 13 7.17 -5.23 5.17
N HIS A 14 7.84 -6.37 5.37
CA HIS A 14 8.10 -7.35 4.32
C HIS A 14 6.81 -7.98 3.79
N LEU A 15 5.85 -8.28 4.67
CA LEU A 15 4.56 -8.83 4.28
C LEU A 15 3.76 -7.82 3.44
N ALA A 16 3.69 -6.56 3.88
CA ALA A 16 3.04 -5.50 3.11
C ALA A 16 3.67 -5.31 1.72
N TRP A 17 5.00 -5.43 1.62
CA TRP A 17 5.69 -5.37 0.32
C TRP A 17 5.29 -6.53 -0.60
N GLN A 18 5.21 -7.76 -0.09
CA GLN A 18 4.74 -8.91 -0.88
C GLN A 18 3.29 -8.71 -1.32
N MET A 19 2.40 -8.30 -0.41
CA MET A 19 1.00 -8.01 -0.74
C MET A 19 0.86 -6.94 -1.82
N PHE A 20 1.69 -5.89 -1.82
CA PHE A 20 1.67 -4.88 -2.86
C PHE A 20 2.13 -5.43 -4.22
N ARG A 21 3.19 -6.27 -4.23
CA ARG A 21 3.68 -6.95 -5.44
C ARG A 21 2.63 -7.88 -6.03
N ASP A 22 1.99 -8.67 -5.18
CA ASP A 22 0.91 -9.58 -5.58
C ASP A 22 -0.28 -8.79 -6.12
N ALA A 23 -0.68 -7.71 -5.45
CA ALA A 23 -1.74 -6.84 -5.95
C ALA A 23 -1.40 -6.26 -7.34
N LYS A 24 -0.18 -5.74 -7.55
CA LYS A 24 0.23 -5.25 -8.88
C LYS A 24 0.21 -6.36 -9.94
N ARG A 25 0.62 -7.58 -9.58
CA ARG A 25 0.59 -8.73 -10.49
C ARG A 25 -0.84 -9.06 -10.91
N CYS A 26 -1.78 -9.08 -9.96
CA CYS A 26 -3.18 -9.48 -10.20
C CYS A 26 -4.04 -8.37 -10.82
N LEU A 27 -3.70 -7.10 -10.65
CA LEU A 27 -4.45 -5.99 -11.25
C LEU A 27 -4.30 -5.97 -12.78
N GLN A 28 -5.38 -5.65 -13.48
CA GLN A 28 -5.35 -5.26 -14.90
C GLN A 28 -4.83 -3.84 -15.06
N TYR A 29 -4.48 -3.43 -16.28
CA TYR A 29 -4.14 -2.04 -16.57
C TYR A 29 -5.32 -1.11 -16.27
N GLY A 30 -5.03 0.02 -15.62
CA GLY A 30 -6.05 0.91 -15.06
C GLY A 30 -6.63 0.46 -13.72
N GLY A 31 -6.37 -0.78 -13.29
CA GLY A 31 -6.80 -1.30 -12.00
C GLY A 31 -6.10 -0.59 -10.84
N GLU A 32 -6.83 -0.40 -9.74
CA GLU A 32 -6.35 0.35 -8.58
C GLU A 32 -6.17 -0.50 -7.32
N LEU A 33 -5.11 -0.19 -6.58
CA LEU A 33 -4.85 -0.72 -5.24
C LEU A 33 -5.18 0.37 -4.21
N ARG A 34 -6.11 0.06 -3.30
CA ARG A 34 -6.40 0.88 -2.11
C ARG A 34 -5.85 0.22 -0.85
N ILE A 35 -5.06 0.98 -0.09
CA ILE A 35 -4.43 0.55 1.16
C ILE A 35 -4.90 1.45 2.28
N VAL A 36 -5.26 0.82 3.40
CA VAL A 36 -5.38 1.50 4.71
C VAL A 36 -4.21 1.02 5.56
N GLY A 37 -3.43 1.93 6.11
CA GLY A 37 -2.27 1.60 6.94
C GLY A 37 -2.03 2.63 8.02
N ASN A 38 -1.24 2.28 9.03
CA ASN A 38 -0.83 3.24 10.05
C ASN A 38 0.05 4.34 9.42
N ARG A 39 -0.16 5.58 9.86
CA ARG A 39 0.50 6.76 9.27
C ARG A 39 2.04 6.68 9.27
N HIS A 40 2.63 6.01 10.26
CA HIS A 40 4.08 5.92 10.46
C HIS A 40 4.80 4.87 9.58
N LEU A 41 4.08 4.11 8.75
CA LEU A 41 4.66 2.96 8.03
C LEU A 41 5.17 3.27 6.61
N ASP A 42 5.18 4.55 6.21
CA ASP A 42 5.77 5.04 4.96
C ASP A 42 5.40 4.28 3.68
N TYR A 43 4.21 3.66 3.64
CA TYR A 43 3.74 2.87 2.49
C TYR A 43 3.66 3.66 1.19
N HIS A 44 3.57 4.99 1.26
CA HIS A 44 3.58 5.86 0.10
C HIS A 44 4.88 5.73 -0.73
N HIS A 45 6.05 5.58 -0.08
CA HIS A 45 7.32 5.36 -0.77
C HIS A 45 7.34 4.02 -1.51
N LYS A 46 6.82 2.97 -0.87
CA LYS A 46 6.72 1.63 -1.46
C LYS A 46 5.79 1.60 -2.67
N LEU A 47 4.62 2.22 -2.55
CA LEU A 47 3.66 2.30 -3.65
C LEU A 47 4.24 3.10 -4.83
N LYS A 48 4.90 4.24 -4.59
CA LYS A 48 5.61 4.99 -5.65
C LYS A 48 6.69 4.13 -6.33
N LYS A 49 7.49 3.38 -5.57
CA LYS A 49 8.54 2.51 -6.14
C LYS A 49 7.95 1.38 -7.00
N LEU A 50 6.82 0.81 -6.59
CA LEU A 50 6.24 -0.35 -7.26
C LEU A 50 5.28 0.01 -8.41
N PHE A 51 4.39 0.97 -8.21
CA PHE A 51 3.36 1.38 -9.18
C PHE A 51 3.78 2.59 -10.02
N GLY A 52 4.77 3.37 -9.56
CA GLY A 52 5.16 4.65 -10.19
C GLY A 52 4.29 5.82 -9.74
N ASN A 53 3.15 5.56 -9.11
CA ASN A 53 2.24 6.56 -8.59
C ASN A 53 1.69 6.18 -7.20
N CYS A 54 1.30 7.18 -6.43
CA CYS A 54 0.60 7.02 -5.16
C CYS A 54 -0.11 8.33 -4.83
N THR A 55 -1.37 8.25 -4.40
CA THR A 55 -2.21 9.40 -4.04
C THR A 55 -2.79 9.16 -2.65
N LEU A 56 -2.68 10.16 -1.77
CA LEU A 56 -3.37 10.17 -0.49
C LEU A 56 -4.84 10.50 -0.71
N ILE A 57 -5.74 9.58 -0.35
CA ILE A 57 -7.19 9.75 -0.49
C ILE A 57 -7.78 10.35 0.78
N ALA A 58 -7.33 9.88 1.95
CA ALA A 58 -7.78 10.36 3.25
C ALA A 58 -6.71 10.10 4.30
N SER A 59 -6.75 10.85 5.40
CA SER A 59 -5.94 10.55 6.58
C SER A 59 -6.63 11.00 7.86
N ASN A 60 -6.27 10.36 8.97
CA ASN A 60 -6.55 10.84 10.32
C ASN A 60 -5.30 10.70 11.19
N GLN A 61 -5.45 10.86 12.51
CA GLN A 61 -4.32 10.80 13.44
C GLN A 61 -3.61 9.44 13.45
N LYS A 62 -4.31 8.34 13.15
CA LYS A 62 -3.78 6.97 13.24
C LYS A 62 -3.52 6.34 11.87
N PHE A 63 -4.37 6.62 10.89
CA PHE A 63 -4.44 5.90 9.62
C PHE A 63 -4.32 6.83 8.41
N VAL A 64 -3.81 6.27 7.32
CA VAL A 64 -3.80 6.86 5.98
C VAL A 64 -4.47 5.92 4.99
N VAL A 65 -5.18 6.49 4.02
CA VAL A 65 -5.75 5.78 2.88
C VAL A 65 -4.98 6.19 1.63
N LEU A 66 -4.31 5.23 1.01
CA LEU A 66 -3.48 5.44 -0.17
C LEU A 66 -4.09 4.72 -1.38
N ARG A 67 -3.94 5.33 -2.56
CA ARG A 67 -4.34 4.78 -3.85
C ARG A 67 -3.13 4.72 -4.79
N ALA A 68 -2.96 3.59 -5.46
CA ALA A 68 -2.01 3.43 -6.57
C ALA A 68 -2.70 2.76 -7.76
N VAL A 69 -2.24 3.01 -8.99
CA VAL A 69 -2.89 2.51 -10.21
C VAL A 69 -1.87 1.78 -11.06
N LYS A 70 -2.21 0.58 -11.55
CA LYS A 70 -1.37 -0.13 -12.49
C LYS A 70 -1.47 0.52 -13.88
N MET A 71 -0.53 1.38 -14.21
CA MET A 71 -0.50 2.07 -15.50
C MET A 71 0.06 1.21 -16.64
N ARG A 72 0.83 0.17 -16.30
CA ARG A 72 1.47 -0.80 -17.21
C ARG A 72 1.89 -2.07 -16.47
#